data_AF-A0A0Q8VC63-F1
#
_entry.id   AF-A0A0Q8VC63-F1
#
_cell.length_a   1.000
_cell.length_b   1.000
_cell.length_c   1.000
_cell.angle_alpha   90.00
_cell.angle_beta   90.00
_cell.angle_gamma   90.00
#
_symmetry.space_group_name_H-M   'P 1'
#
loop_
_entity.id
_entity.type
_entity.pdbx_description
1 polymer ?
#
loop_
_entity_poly.entity_id
_entity_poly.type
_entity_poly.pdbx_seq_one_letter_code
_entity_poly.pdbx_strand_id
1 'polypeptide(L)'
;MVFVMRNRTVVMRWGTSVAASALFATLLVAVGIAVRVEAPMTRSAGVTDLCSGWSGCNSAGYSDAGYGAVSGRMYWNMYSGHNCTNYVAYRMIKAGMSTTRPWVGGGNASEWGLQMKNITDQVPNVGAVAWWGRYSNGSGSAGHVGYVEKVVSPTEIIISMDSWGGTFHWRRITKDSGRWPTGFIHFVDKTLTPKAAPAITGKPAVGQTLTTSNGTWVGAPTSYTYEWFADGRTTGVRTRTYVPKGADREKKITVKVQAARSGFTPATQVSAPTAAVVPGTFALQATPTVDGTLFVDDVLTAQPGTWSPEPQAMAWRWYADGKRIVNATETLTLTQDLVGREISVVAVARRAGYTAASGPRVVAGKVMVGTIETSRAFAVLGRRTIGETLTVRSGVFTPADATPSYQWLRDGVPIEGAVAPTYRLGDDDVASRISVQVNLTRKNYVPLSSTATTNGPVRSRAWIQVGAASRGGKAIVNVDVTARGMAPVTGRVRIGIGSWMRTVTLVDGKASVKVARTPGVWNVAVRFLGNAIVPTALRTTTVRVR
;
A
#
# COMPACT_ATOMS: atom_id res chain seq x y z
N MET A 1 -37.16 -23.86 -55.19
CA MET A 1 -37.91 -24.67 -54.19
C MET A 1 -38.82 -23.69 -53.46
N VAL A 2 -40.16 -23.63 -53.59
CA VAL A 2 -41.23 -24.65 -53.86
C VAL A 2 -41.19 -25.80 -52.85
N PHE A 3 -42.23 -26.26 -52.11
CA PHE A 3 -43.68 -25.95 -51.95
C PHE A 3 -43.99 -25.39 -50.52
N VAL A 4 -45.16 -24.88 -50.07
CA VAL A 4 -46.55 -24.68 -50.58
C VAL A 4 -47.59 -25.81 -50.36
N MET A 5 -48.22 -25.89 -49.17
CA MET A 5 -49.55 -26.50 -48.83
C MET A 5 -49.83 -26.28 -47.31
N ARG A 6 -50.93 -25.76 -46.74
CA ARG A 6 -52.35 -25.44 -47.06
C ARG A 6 -53.38 -26.57 -46.82
N ASN A 7 -54.49 -26.21 -46.14
CA ASN A 7 -55.80 -26.89 -46.00
C ASN A 7 -55.95 -28.12 -45.06
N ARG A 8 -57.15 -28.50 -44.55
CA ARG A 8 -58.37 -27.77 -44.08
C ARG A 8 -59.41 -28.78 -43.49
N THR A 9 -60.09 -28.44 -42.38
CA THR A 9 -61.52 -28.75 -42.00
C THR A 9 -62.12 -30.18 -41.88
N VAL A 10 -62.91 -30.36 -40.79
CA VAL A 10 -64.16 -31.18 -40.63
C VAL A 10 -63.94 -32.71 -40.43
N VAL A 11 -64.55 -33.42 -39.45
CA VAL A 11 -65.97 -33.87 -39.32
C VAL A 11 -66.47 -33.98 -37.85
N MET A 12 -67.79 -33.80 -37.69
CA MET A 12 -68.77 -34.18 -36.63
C MET A 12 -68.47 -35.48 -35.81
N ARG A 13 -69.12 -35.84 -34.68
CA ARG A 13 -70.59 -35.82 -34.39
C ARG A 13 -70.95 -36.03 -32.90
N TRP A 14 -71.86 -35.19 -32.38
CA TRP A 14 -73.04 -35.44 -31.50
C TRP A 14 -72.98 -36.14 -30.12
N GLY A 15 -73.75 -35.57 -29.19
CA GLY A 15 -74.17 -36.14 -27.90
C GLY A 15 -75.04 -35.15 -27.09
N THR A 16 -76.37 -35.32 -27.11
CA THR A 16 -77.37 -34.38 -26.57
C THR A 16 -78.07 -34.89 -25.31
N SER A 17 -78.42 -34.00 -24.36
CA SER A 17 -79.53 -34.17 -23.40
C SER A 17 -80.10 -32.80 -23.00
N VAL A 18 -81.42 -32.72 -22.78
CA VAL A 18 -82.21 -31.46 -22.66
C VAL A 18 -83.26 -31.58 -21.54
N ALA A 19 -83.71 -30.44 -21.00
CA ALA A 19 -84.90 -30.23 -20.16
C ALA A 19 -84.78 -30.62 -18.66
N ALA A 20 -85.57 -30.06 -17.73
CA ALA A 20 -86.73 -29.17 -17.88
C ALA A 20 -86.86 -28.11 -16.76
N SER A 21 -87.63 -27.06 -17.03
CA SER A 21 -88.01 -25.99 -16.09
C SER A 21 -89.28 -26.34 -15.29
N ALA A 22 -89.49 -25.70 -14.13
CA ALA A 22 -90.82 -25.48 -13.57
C ALA A 22 -90.88 -24.23 -12.66
N LEU A 23 -91.63 -23.20 -13.09
CA LEU A 23 -92.21 -22.22 -12.18
C LEU A 23 -93.57 -22.75 -11.70
N PHE A 24 -93.98 -22.41 -10.48
CA PHE A 24 -95.39 -22.22 -10.16
C PHE A 24 -95.57 -21.13 -9.09
N ALA A 25 -96.59 -20.29 -9.27
CA ALA A 25 -97.04 -19.31 -8.31
C ALA A 25 -98.57 -19.27 -8.36
N THR A 26 -99.25 -19.31 -7.20
CA THR A 26 -100.70 -19.06 -7.12
C THR A 26 -101.11 -18.50 -5.76
N LEU A 27 -102.10 -17.61 -5.85
CA LEU A 27 -102.60 -16.59 -4.92
C LEU A 27 -103.37 -17.10 -3.67
N LEU A 28 -103.21 -16.34 -2.56
CA LEU A 28 -104.18 -15.93 -1.53
C LEU A 28 -105.49 -16.73 -1.25
N VAL A 29 -105.70 -17.00 0.04
CA VAL A 29 -106.97 -16.72 0.76
C VAL A 29 -106.63 -15.99 2.06
N ALA A 30 -107.43 -14.98 2.44
CA ALA A 30 -107.26 -14.22 3.68
C ALA A 30 -108.41 -14.49 4.67
N VAL A 31 -108.07 -14.66 5.95
CA VAL A 31 -109.00 -14.46 7.08
C VAL A 31 -108.25 -13.62 8.12
N GLY A 32 -108.79 -12.45 8.45
CA GLY A 32 -108.15 -11.53 9.39
C GLY A 32 -108.56 -11.79 10.83
N ILE A 33 -107.57 -11.85 11.73
CA ILE A 33 -107.76 -11.50 13.14
C ILE A 33 -106.70 -10.44 13.46
N ALA A 34 -107.13 -9.22 13.72
CA ALA A 34 -106.24 -8.13 14.10
C ALA A 34 -106.03 -8.13 15.62
N VAL A 35 -104.78 -8.25 16.10
CA VAL A 35 -104.30 -7.66 17.37
C VAL A 35 -102.78 -7.43 17.28
N ARG A 36 -102.38 -6.18 17.60
CA ARG A 36 -101.04 -5.68 18.01
C ARG A 36 -99.85 -5.88 17.05
N VAL A 37 -99.46 -4.75 16.48
CA VAL A 37 -98.05 -4.45 16.15
C VAL A 37 -97.24 -4.41 17.44
N GLU A 38 -96.35 -5.38 17.63
CA GLU A 38 -95.21 -5.25 18.55
C GLU A 38 -93.90 -5.40 17.77
N ALA A 39 -93.35 -4.27 17.37
CA ALA A 39 -91.91 -4.07 17.49
C ALA A 39 -91.71 -3.35 18.83
N PRO A 40 -90.75 -3.79 19.65
CA PRO A 40 -89.37 -3.52 19.30
C PRO A 40 -88.52 -4.79 19.13
N MET A 41 -87.58 -4.72 18.19
CA MET A 41 -86.37 -5.54 18.26
C MET A 41 -85.72 -5.33 19.63
N THR A 42 -85.48 -6.41 20.38
CA THR A 42 -84.63 -6.37 21.56
C THR A 42 -83.24 -5.91 21.16
N ARG A 43 -82.88 -4.70 21.60
CA ARG A 43 -81.56 -4.11 21.37
C ARG A 43 -80.54 -4.94 22.16
N SER A 44 -79.90 -5.90 21.50
CA SER A 44 -78.78 -6.67 22.07
C SER A 44 -77.76 -5.70 22.69
N ALA A 45 -77.25 -6.02 23.87
CA ALA A 45 -76.42 -5.14 24.67
C ALA A 45 -75.00 -4.98 24.06
N GLY A 46 -74.90 -4.16 23.00
CA GLY A 46 -73.68 -4.01 22.19
C GLY A 46 -72.47 -3.42 22.92
N VAL A 47 -72.66 -2.88 24.13
CA VAL A 47 -71.58 -2.73 25.11
C VAL A 47 -71.92 -3.56 26.33
N THR A 48 -71.01 -4.46 26.69
CA THR A 48 -71.10 -5.25 27.91
C THR A 48 -69.86 -4.95 28.77
N ASP A 49 -70.07 -4.42 29.97
CA ASP A 49 -69.04 -4.43 31.00
C ASP A 49 -68.76 -5.87 31.41
N LEU A 50 -67.53 -6.33 31.22
CA LEU A 50 -67.05 -7.65 31.65
C LEU A 50 -66.59 -7.63 33.09
N CYS A 51 -66.19 -6.44 33.59
CA CYS A 51 -65.85 -6.16 34.98
C CYS A 51 -65.82 -4.65 35.25
N SER A 52 -65.70 -4.27 36.52
CA SER A 52 -65.56 -2.88 36.98
C SER A 52 -64.60 -2.78 38.16
N GLY A 53 -63.78 -1.72 38.19
CA GLY A 53 -62.75 -1.44 39.19
C GLY A 53 -61.55 -2.40 39.15
N TRP A 54 -60.42 -1.97 39.70
CA TRP A 54 -59.17 -2.77 39.71
C TRP A 54 -59.38 -4.15 40.36
N SER A 55 -59.98 -4.19 41.55
CA SER A 55 -60.20 -5.43 42.31
C SER A 55 -61.23 -6.34 41.66
N GLY A 56 -62.35 -5.78 41.16
CA GLY A 56 -63.40 -6.54 40.48
C GLY A 56 -62.92 -7.14 39.17
N CYS A 57 -62.16 -6.39 38.38
CA CYS A 57 -61.54 -6.90 37.16
C CYS A 57 -60.49 -7.98 37.42
N ASN A 58 -59.55 -7.75 38.35
CA ASN A 58 -58.53 -8.76 38.68
C ASN A 58 -59.16 -10.04 39.24
N SER A 59 -60.20 -9.95 40.07
CA SER A 59 -60.96 -11.10 40.58
C SER A 59 -61.69 -11.88 39.48
N ALA A 60 -62.15 -11.19 38.43
CA ALA A 60 -62.77 -11.79 37.25
C ALA A 60 -61.76 -12.30 36.19
N GLY A 61 -60.45 -12.29 36.49
CA GLY A 61 -59.39 -12.71 35.57
C GLY A 61 -58.98 -11.66 34.53
N TYR A 62 -59.52 -10.45 34.60
CA TYR A 62 -59.27 -9.35 33.68
C TYR A 62 -58.21 -8.39 34.25
N SER A 63 -56.96 -8.55 33.81
CA SER A 63 -55.84 -7.78 34.35
C SER A 63 -55.91 -6.28 34.02
N ASP A 64 -55.57 -5.44 34.98
CA ASP A 64 -55.24 -4.02 34.78
C ASP A 64 -53.84 -3.80 34.17
N ALA A 65 -53.13 -4.90 33.83
CA ALA A 65 -51.72 -4.95 33.52
C ALA A 65 -50.80 -4.37 34.61
N GLY A 66 -51.27 -4.28 35.87
CA GLY A 66 -50.55 -3.69 37.00
C GLY A 66 -50.58 -2.16 37.05
N TYR A 67 -51.40 -1.49 36.22
CA TYR A 67 -51.51 -0.03 36.24
C TYR A 67 -52.06 0.52 37.56
N GLY A 68 -53.02 -0.16 38.21
CA GLY A 68 -53.64 0.31 39.45
C GLY A 68 -52.59 0.60 40.54
N ALA A 69 -51.57 -0.25 40.65
CA ALA A 69 -50.45 -0.11 41.59
C ALA A 69 -49.48 1.04 41.26
N VAL A 70 -49.50 1.57 40.03
CA VAL A 70 -48.59 2.65 39.56
C VAL A 70 -49.32 3.86 38.98
N SER A 71 -50.64 3.91 39.10
CA SER A 71 -51.54 4.92 38.53
C SER A 71 -51.18 6.35 38.96
N GLY A 72 -50.61 6.52 40.16
CA GLY A 72 -50.09 7.81 40.66
C GLY A 72 -48.89 8.39 39.88
N ARG A 73 -48.35 7.70 38.88
CA ARG A 73 -47.27 8.19 38.00
C ARG A 73 -47.83 8.76 36.70
N MET A 74 -47.18 9.79 36.17
CA MET A 74 -47.48 10.36 34.85
C MET A 74 -46.72 9.61 33.76
N TYR A 75 -47.45 9.17 32.73
CA TYR A 75 -46.92 8.52 31.53
C TYR A 75 -47.21 9.41 30.32
N TRP A 76 -46.24 9.62 29.43
CA TRP A 76 -46.36 10.57 28.31
C TRP A 76 -46.79 12.00 28.71
N ASN A 77 -46.45 12.39 29.95
CA ASN A 77 -46.90 13.64 30.59
C ASN A 77 -48.44 13.80 30.65
N MET A 78 -49.19 12.68 30.68
CA MET A 78 -50.61 12.67 31.00
C MET A 78 -50.83 12.77 32.51
N TYR A 79 -51.95 13.38 32.94
CA TYR A 79 -52.29 13.47 34.36
C TYR A 79 -52.46 12.08 34.99
N SER A 80 -51.78 11.86 36.11
CA SER A 80 -51.83 10.63 36.90
C SER A 80 -53.19 10.39 37.55
N GLY A 81 -53.42 9.15 38.00
CA GLY A 81 -54.66 8.69 38.63
C GLY A 81 -55.59 7.99 37.63
N HIS A 82 -56.89 8.08 37.89
CA HIS A 82 -57.94 7.46 37.08
C HIS A 82 -58.18 8.23 35.77
N ASN A 83 -57.41 7.90 34.73
CA ASN A 83 -57.41 8.64 33.47
C ASN A 83 -57.08 7.73 32.27
N CYS A 84 -57.98 7.71 31.29
CA CYS A 84 -57.85 6.96 30.04
C CYS A 84 -56.52 7.21 29.31
N THR A 85 -56.06 8.46 29.22
CA THR A 85 -54.84 8.79 28.45
C THR A 85 -53.58 8.34 29.17
N ASN A 86 -53.56 8.41 30.51
CA ASN A 86 -52.43 7.94 31.32
C ASN A 86 -52.38 6.40 31.38
N TYR A 87 -53.55 5.74 31.47
CA TYR A 87 -53.66 4.29 31.35
C TYR A 87 -53.13 3.78 30.01
N VAL A 88 -53.60 4.35 28.90
CA VAL A 88 -53.16 3.92 27.57
C VAL A 88 -51.68 4.27 27.33
N ALA A 89 -51.20 5.42 27.80
CA ALA A 89 -49.77 5.76 27.74
C ALA A 89 -48.91 4.72 28.50
N TYR A 90 -49.32 4.30 29.69
CA TYR A 90 -48.68 3.20 30.42
C TYR A 90 -48.67 1.90 29.61
N ARG A 91 -49.83 1.51 29.05
CA ARG A 91 -49.95 0.29 28.24
C ARG A 91 -49.07 0.33 26.99
N MET A 92 -48.96 1.48 26.33
CA MET A 92 -48.08 1.69 25.17
C MET A 92 -46.60 1.58 25.55
N ILE A 93 -46.17 2.20 26.65
CA ILE A 93 -44.80 2.08 27.17
C ILE A 93 -44.50 0.61 27.54
N LYS A 94 -45.43 -0.07 28.21
CA LYS A 94 -45.31 -1.49 28.55
C LYS A 94 -45.25 -2.40 27.32
N ALA A 95 -45.88 -2.00 26.21
CA ALA A 95 -45.78 -2.65 24.91
C ALA A 95 -44.53 -2.26 24.10
N GLY A 96 -43.56 -1.55 24.70
CA GLY A 96 -42.25 -1.26 24.12
C GLY A 96 -42.09 0.14 23.52
N MET A 97 -43.07 1.04 23.67
CA MET A 97 -42.90 2.44 23.24
C MET A 97 -41.99 3.25 24.17
N SER A 98 -41.43 4.32 23.62
CA SER A 98 -40.71 5.35 24.39
C SER A 98 -41.56 5.92 25.52
N THR A 99 -40.92 6.29 26.63
CA THR A 99 -41.53 7.05 27.74
C THR A 99 -41.88 8.49 27.36
N THR A 100 -41.40 8.97 26.20
CA THR A 100 -41.79 10.26 25.60
C THR A 100 -42.97 10.08 24.64
N ARG A 101 -43.95 10.98 24.73
CA ARG A 101 -45.12 11.00 23.84
C ARG A 101 -44.71 11.28 22.39
N PRO A 102 -45.26 10.59 21.37
CA PRO A 102 -44.85 10.77 19.98
C PRO A 102 -45.37 12.04 19.28
N TRP A 103 -46.10 12.93 19.97
CA TRP A 103 -46.54 14.23 19.45
C TRP A 103 -46.47 15.35 20.50
N VAL A 104 -46.38 16.59 20.03
CA VAL A 104 -46.36 17.83 20.84
C VAL A 104 -47.77 18.45 20.97
N GLY A 105 -47.98 19.33 21.95
CA GLY A 105 -49.27 20.01 22.16
C GLY A 105 -50.23 19.27 23.10
N GLY A 106 -51.53 19.27 22.78
CA GLY A 106 -52.61 18.78 23.64
C GLY A 106 -52.51 17.29 24.02
N GLY A 107 -52.93 16.97 25.25
CA GLY A 107 -52.96 15.60 25.78
C GLY A 107 -54.33 14.90 25.73
N ASN A 108 -55.43 15.63 25.50
CA ASN A 108 -56.78 15.10 25.51
C ASN A 108 -56.96 13.96 24.50
N ALA A 109 -57.68 12.93 24.90
CA ALA A 109 -57.95 11.75 24.07
C ALA A 109 -58.57 12.11 22.71
N SER A 110 -59.39 13.16 22.63
CA SER A 110 -60.02 13.67 21.40
C SER A 110 -59.04 13.93 20.26
N GLU A 111 -57.78 14.25 20.56
CA GLU A 111 -56.78 14.61 19.55
C GLU A 111 -55.90 13.44 19.09
N TRP A 112 -55.87 12.33 19.82
CA TRP A 112 -54.85 11.28 19.63
C TRP A 112 -54.86 10.70 18.21
N GLY A 113 -56.03 10.30 17.70
CA GLY A 113 -56.15 9.75 16.35
C GLY A 113 -55.92 10.76 15.23
N LEU A 114 -56.11 12.07 15.50
CA LEU A 114 -55.83 13.16 14.57
C LEU A 114 -54.32 13.46 14.48
N GLN A 115 -53.65 13.54 15.63
CA GLN A 115 -52.19 13.70 15.71
C GLN A 115 -51.48 12.50 15.08
N MET A 116 -52.01 11.29 15.27
CA MET A 116 -51.46 10.05 14.74
C MET A 116 -52.12 9.59 13.43
N LYS A 117 -52.76 10.47 12.66
CA LYS A 117 -53.56 10.14 11.45
C LYS A 117 -52.90 9.17 10.45
N ASN A 118 -51.57 9.18 10.33
CA ASN A 118 -50.82 8.33 9.41
C ASN A 118 -50.76 6.85 9.84
N ILE A 119 -51.14 6.55 11.09
CA ILE A 119 -51.22 5.21 11.67
C ILE A 119 -52.61 4.94 12.30
N THR A 120 -53.59 5.81 12.07
CA THR A 120 -54.98 5.64 12.55
C THR A 120 -55.84 5.11 11.40
N ASP A 121 -56.48 3.95 11.56
CA ASP A 121 -57.46 3.45 10.59
C ASP A 121 -58.70 2.81 11.28
N GLN A 122 -59.47 2.00 10.56
CA GLN A 122 -60.74 1.42 11.03
C GLN A 122 -60.65 -0.08 11.38
N VAL A 123 -59.47 -0.67 11.25
CA VAL A 123 -59.24 -2.11 11.46
C VAL A 123 -58.84 -2.34 12.92
N PRO A 124 -59.63 -3.05 13.73
CA PRO A 124 -59.19 -3.42 15.08
C PRO A 124 -58.00 -4.38 15.02
N ASN A 125 -57.02 -4.19 15.89
CA ASN A 125 -55.91 -5.12 16.09
C ASN A 125 -55.54 -5.20 17.58
N VAL A 126 -55.04 -6.35 18.05
CA VAL A 126 -54.66 -6.54 19.45
C VAL A 126 -53.44 -5.69 19.77
N GLY A 127 -53.56 -4.82 20.78
CA GLY A 127 -52.56 -3.83 21.14
C GLY A 127 -52.73 -2.46 20.47
N ALA A 128 -53.67 -2.30 19.53
CA ALA A 128 -54.01 -0.97 19.02
C ALA A 128 -54.71 -0.14 20.10
N VAL A 129 -54.65 1.19 19.97
CA VAL A 129 -55.44 2.09 20.81
C VAL A 129 -56.80 2.31 20.16
N ALA A 130 -57.86 1.81 20.80
CA ALA A 130 -59.23 2.17 20.48
C ALA A 130 -59.44 3.65 20.85
N TRP A 131 -59.73 4.50 19.87
CA TRP A 131 -59.81 5.94 20.04
C TRP A 131 -61.21 6.48 19.74
N TRP A 132 -61.70 7.36 20.62
CA TRP A 132 -62.91 8.14 20.43
C TRP A 132 -62.58 9.62 20.36
N GLY A 133 -62.89 10.23 19.21
CA GLY A 133 -62.86 11.67 19.02
C GLY A 133 -63.88 12.39 19.90
N ARG A 134 -63.87 13.73 19.82
CA ARG A 134 -64.77 14.62 20.59
C ARG A 134 -66.25 14.30 20.32
N TYR A 135 -67.02 14.01 21.39
CA TYR A 135 -68.44 13.64 21.34
C TYR A 135 -68.78 12.44 20.43
N SER A 136 -67.80 11.63 20.04
CA SER A 136 -68.01 10.49 19.13
C SER A 136 -68.48 9.27 19.91
N ASN A 137 -69.57 8.63 19.46
CA ASN A 137 -70.07 7.35 19.96
C ASN A 137 -70.20 7.34 21.50
N GLY A 138 -70.68 8.47 22.03
CA GLY A 138 -70.94 8.76 23.43
C GLY A 138 -69.71 8.94 24.33
N SER A 139 -68.57 9.35 23.75
CA SER A 139 -67.46 9.99 24.49
C SER A 139 -67.81 11.43 24.89
N GLY A 140 -67.00 12.05 25.75
CA GLY A 140 -67.16 13.44 26.17
C GLY A 140 -66.45 14.46 25.27
N SER A 141 -66.39 15.71 25.74
CA SER A 141 -65.70 16.83 25.07
C SER A 141 -64.18 16.62 24.94
N ALA A 142 -63.60 15.79 25.81
CA ALA A 142 -62.18 15.41 25.83
C ALA A 142 -61.88 14.10 25.06
N GLY A 143 -62.89 13.48 24.43
CA GLY A 143 -62.76 12.16 23.78
C GLY A 143 -62.58 11.00 24.78
N HIS A 144 -62.10 9.86 24.29
CA HIS A 144 -61.66 8.73 25.14
C HIS A 144 -60.63 7.84 24.40
N VAL A 145 -59.82 7.09 25.14
CA VAL A 145 -58.93 6.04 24.58
C VAL A 145 -58.93 4.78 25.46
N GLY A 146 -58.90 3.61 24.82
CA GLY A 146 -58.76 2.31 25.47
C GLY A 146 -57.73 1.42 24.74
N TYR A 147 -57.27 0.36 25.39
CA TYR A 147 -56.33 -0.60 24.82
C TYR A 147 -57.07 -1.82 24.29
N VAL A 148 -56.82 -2.24 23.05
CA VAL A 148 -57.47 -3.43 22.48
C VAL A 148 -56.79 -4.70 22.99
N GLU A 149 -57.50 -5.46 23.84
CA GLU A 149 -57.00 -6.70 24.45
C GLU A 149 -57.28 -7.92 23.58
N LYS A 150 -58.39 -7.92 22.84
CA LYS A 150 -58.77 -8.97 21.91
C LYS A 150 -59.56 -8.40 20.74
N VAL A 151 -59.28 -8.89 19.54
CA VAL A 151 -60.18 -8.76 18.40
C VAL A 151 -60.91 -10.09 18.26
N VAL A 152 -62.23 -10.08 18.46
CA VAL A 152 -63.06 -11.28 18.31
C VAL A 152 -63.48 -11.45 16.85
N SER A 153 -63.77 -10.34 16.18
CA SER A 153 -64.05 -10.26 14.74
C SER A 153 -63.78 -8.84 14.23
N PRO A 154 -63.87 -8.58 12.91
CA PRO A 154 -63.80 -7.21 12.36
C PRO A 154 -64.89 -6.24 12.89
N THR A 155 -65.90 -6.74 13.61
CA THR A 155 -67.01 -5.98 14.19
C THR A 155 -67.14 -6.14 15.71
N GLU A 156 -66.20 -6.82 16.37
CA GLU A 156 -66.25 -7.08 17.82
C GLU A 156 -64.85 -7.08 18.45
N ILE A 157 -64.70 -6.28 19.51
CA ILE A 157 -63.46 -6.15 20.30
C ILE A 157 -63.74 -6.36 21.79
N ILE A 158 -62.73 -6.84 22.50
CA ILE A 158 -62.62 -6.73 23.97
C ILE A 158 -61.46 -5.79 24.25
N ILE A 159 -61.71 -4.81 25.12
CA ILE A 159 -60.76 -3.73 25.41
C ILE A 159 -60.72 -3.43 26.91
N SER A 160 -59.57 -2.95 27.38
CA SER A 160 -59.40 -2.40 28.73
C SER A 160 -59.29 -0.88 28.67
N MET A 161 -59.92 -0.21 29.64
CA MET A 161 -59.98 1.26 29.68
C MET A 161 -60.13 1.75 31.12
N ASP A 162 -59.66 2.96 31.38
CA ASP A 162 -59.80 3.61 32.68
C ASP A 162 -60.60 4.92 32.56
N SER A 163 -61.36 5.24 33.60
CA SER A 163 -62.15 6.47 33.72
C SER A 163 -63.31 6.65 32.72
N TRP A 164 -63.75 5.61 31.99
CA TRP A 164 -65.00 5.69 31.23
C TRP A 164 -66.22 5.46 32.14
N GLY A 165 -66.65 6.52 32.81
CA GLY A 165 -67.66 6.45 33.87
C GLY A 165 -67.05 6.48 35.27
N GLY A 166 -65.78 6.89 35.40
CA GLY A 166 -65.12 7.14 36.69
C GLY A 166 -64.26 6.01 37.26
N THR A 167 -64.18 4.84 36.62
CA THR A 167 -63.32 3.74 37.08
C THR A 167 -62.79 2.88 35.92
N PHE A 168 -62.01 1.86 36.24
CA PHE A 168 -61.47 0.88 35.30
C PHE A 168 -62.50 -0.15 34.86
N HIS A 169 -62.47 -0.53 33.58
CA HIS A 169 -63.35 -1.54 33.01
C HIS A 169 -62.61 -2.37 31.96
N TRP A 170 -62.99 -3.64 31.86
CA TRP A 170 -62.91 -4.37 30.59
C TRP A 170 -64.29 -4.39 29.95
N ARG A 171 -64.35 -4.10 28.65
CA ARG A 171 -65.60 -4.05 27.88
C ARG A 171 -65.52 -4.88 26.62
N ARG A 172 -66.60 -5.59 26.35
CA ARG A 172 -66.94 -6.09 25.01
C ARG A 172 -67.68 -4.97 24.28
N ILE A 173 -67.23 -4.60 23.08
CA ILE A 173 -67.87 -3.60 22.23
C ILE A 173 -68.08 -4.19 20.83
N THR A 174 -69.31 -4.14 20.34
CA THR A 174 -69.68 -4.50 18.97
C THR A 174 -69.89 -3.27 18.10
N LYS A 175 -69.82 -3.40 16.76
CA LYS A 175 -69.91 -2.26 15.83
C LYS A 175 -71.30 -1.62 15.77
N ASP A 176 -72.35 -2.41 15.99
CA ASP A 176 -73.77 -2.01 16.03
C ASP A 176 -74.20 -1.36 17.36
N SER A 177 -73.33 -1.39 18.37
CA SER A 177 -73.58 -0.83 19.71
C SER A 177 -73.82 0.69 19.78
N GLY A 178 -73.48 1.44 18.72
CA GLY A 178 -73.36 2.90 18.77
C GLY A 178 -72.19 3.42 19.63
N ARG A 179 -71.30 2.52 20.07
CA ARG A 179 -70.14 2.79 20.95
C ARG A 179 -68.80 2.37 20.35
N TRP A 180 -68.78 1.89 19.10
CA TRP A 180 -67.55 1.54 18.38
C TRP A 180 -66.53 2.71 18.37
N PRO A 181 -65.21 2.46 18.40
CA PRO A 181 -64.21 3.52 18.30
C PRO A 181 -64.36 4.38 17.03
N THR A 182 -64.01 5.66 17.13
CA THR A 182 -63.83 6.55 15.96
C THR A 182 -62.70 6.05 15.05
N GLY A 183 -61.70 5.37 15.62
CA GLY A 183 -60.66 4.67 14.89
C GLY A 183 -59.73 3.88 15.81
N PHE A 184 -58.77 3.18 15.23
CA PHE A 184 -57.73 2.43 15.93
C PHE A 184 -56.36 3.02 15.58
N ILE A 185 -55.58 3.39 16.59
CA ILE A 185 -54.25 3.97 16.42
C ILE A 185 -53.21 2.86 16.56
N HIS A 186 -52.43 2.64 15.50
CA HIS A 186 -51.57 1.48 15.34
C HIS A 186 -50.10 1.77 15.66
N PHE A 187 -49.77 1.83 16.95
CA PHE A 187 -48.42 2.21 17.39
C PHE A 187 -47.39 1.06 17.29
N VAL A 188 -47.74 -0.14 17.73
CA VAL A 188 -46.80 -1.28 17.93
C VAL A 188 -47.40 -2.65 17.61
N ASP A 189 -48.71 -2.70 17.37
CA ASP A 189 -49.54 -3.90 17.18
C ASP A 189 -49.42 -4.52 15.77
N LYS A 190 -49.06 -3.74 14.77
CA LYS A 190 -48.72 -4.24 13.43
C LYS A 190 -47.25 -4.63 13.41
N THR A 191 -46.94 -5.83 12.93
CA THR A 191 -45.58 -6.37 12.87
C THR A 191 -45.17 -6.68 11.43
N LEU A 192 -43.89 -6.46 11.11
CA LEU A 192 -43.32 -6.97 9.87
C LEU A 192 -42.92 -8.43 10.09
N THR A 193 -43.28 -9.33 9.17
CA THR A 193 -42.91 -10.76 9.27
C THR A 193 -41.98 -11.14 8.13
N PRO A 194 -40.77 -11.65 8.40
CA PRO A 194 -39.88 -12.14 7.36
C PRO A 194 -40.48 -13.37 6.66
N LYS A 195 -40.43 -13.41 5.33
CA LYS A 195 -40.94 -14.50 4.49
C LYS A 195 -39.83 -15.27 3.77
N ALA A 196 -38.79 -14.60 3.28
CA ALA A 196 -37.62 -15.25 2.68
C ALA A 196 -36.35 -14.48 3.01
N ALA A 197 -35.30 -15.21 3.37
CA ALA A 197 -34.03 -14.64 3.83
C ALA A 197 -33.35 -13.77 2.75
N PRO A 198 -32.59 -12.73 3.17
CA PRO A 198 -31.72 -12.01 2.26
C PRO A 198 -30.64 -12.94 1.70
N ALA A 199 -30.39 -12.83 0.40
CA ALA A 199 -29.37 -13.61 -0.30
C ALA A 199 -28.12 -12.74 -0.55
N ILE A 200 -26.94 -13.30 -0.36
CA ILE A 200 -25.66 -12.66 -0.69
C ILE A 200 -25.22 -13.17 -2.07
N THR A 201 -24.91 -12.25 -2.98
CA THR A 201 -24.31 -12.54 -4.30
C THR A 201 -22.91 -11.95 -4.41
N GLY A 202 -22.11 -12.50 -5.33
CA GLY A 202 -20.69 -12.21 -5.48
C GLY A 202 -19.80 -13.35 -4.96
N LYS A 203 -18.53 -13.36 -5.37
CA LYS A 203 -17.55 -14.35 -4.90
C LYS A 203 -17.01 -13.91 -3.53
N PRO A 204 -17.08 -14.73 -2.46
CA PRO A 204 -16.49 -14.39 -1.17
C PRO A 204 -14.96 -14.49 -1.27
N ALA A 205 -14.35 -13.37 -1.65
CA ALA A 205 -12.90 -13.23 -1.76
C ALA A 205 -12.47 -11.83 -1.31
N VAL A 206 -11.25 -11.71 -0.78
CA VAL A 206 -10.71 -10.41 -0.36
C VAL A 206 -10.66 -9.45 -1.56
N GLY A 207 -11.20 -8.24 -1.38
CA GLY A 207 -11.28 -7.22 -2.42
C GLY A 207 -12.41 -7.38 -3.44
N GLN A 208 -13.23 -8.44 -3.37
CA GLN A 208 -14.39 -8.63 -4.24
C GLN A 208 -15.68 -8.13 -3.57
N THR A 209 -16.56 -7.50 -4.34
CA THR A 209 -17.83 -6.95 -3.80
C THR A 209 -18.87 -8.05 -3.61
N LEU A 210 -19.32 -8.22 -2.37
CA LEU A 210 -20.54 -8.92 -2.01
C LEU A 210 -21.71 -7.94 -1.99
N THR A 211 -22.88 -8.38 -2.48
CA THR A 211 -24.12 -7.59 -2.52
C THR A 211 -25.24 -8.39 -1.89
N THR A 212 -26.14 -7.75 -1.13
CA THR A 212 -27.31 -8.43 -0.57
C THR A 212 -28.65 -8.04 -1.21
N SER A 213 -29.58 -8.98 -1.29
CA SER A 213 -31.00 -8.68 -1.45
C SER A 213 -31.62 -8.29 -0.10
N ASN A 214 -32.83 -7.73 -0.11
CA ASN A 214 -33.48 -7.29 1.12
C ASN A 214 -34.25 -8.44 1.82
N GLY A 215 -34.27 -9.64 1.24
CA GLY A 215 -35.25 -10.68 1.56
C GLY A 215 -36.66 -10.34 1.04
N THR A 216 -37.67 -11.09 1.50
CA THR A 216 -39.09 -10.76 1.26
C THR A 216 -39.87 -10.77 2.58
N TRP A 217 -40.90 -9.93 2.67
CA TRP A 217 -41.55 -9.58 3.94
C TRP A 217 -43.06 -9.42 3.79
N VAL A 218 -43.81 -9.85 4.80
CA VAL A 218 -45.22 -9.45 5.00
C VAL A 218 -45.25 -8.06 5.63
N GLY A 219 -46.26 -7.26 5.25
CA GLY A 219 -46.41 -5.87 5.72
C GLY A 219 -45.75 -4.80 4.83
N ALA A 220 -45.18 -5.18 3.69
CA ALA A 220 -44.65 -4.29 2.65
C ALA A 220 -43.73 -3.15 3.19
N PRO A 221 -42.55 -3.48 3.74
CA PRO A 221 -41.65 -2.50 4.34
C PRO A 221 -41.12 -1.47 3.33
N THR A 222 -40.92 -0.26 3.84
CA THR A 222 -40.57 0.94 3.04
C THR A 222 -39.12 1.36 3.19
N SER A 223 -38.40 0.86 4.21
CA SER A 223 -36.97 1.13 4.41
C SER A 223 -36.24 -0.10 4.96
N TYR A 224 -34.94 -0.14 4.73
CA TYR A 224 -34.07 -1.24 5.13
C TYR A 224 -32.72 -0.73 5.64
N THR A 225 -32.20 -1.37 6.69
CA THR A 225 -30.80 -1.21 7.13
C THR A 225 -30.08 -2.55 7.11
N TYR A 226 -28.76 -2.50 7.02
CA TYR A 226 -27.90 -3.67 6.87
C TYR A 226 -26.86 -3.69 7.99
N GLU A 227 -26.42 -4.88 8.40
CA GLU A 227 -25.22 -5.06 9.19
C GLU A 227 -24.52 -6.35 8.76
N TRP A 228 -23.25 -6.25 8.36
CA TRP A 228 -22.46 -7.38 7.88
C TRP A 228 -21.61 -7.99 9.00
N PHE A 229 -21.54 -9.32 9.02
CA PHE A 229 -20.82 -10.11 10.02
C PHE A 229 -19.84 -11.09 9.36
N ALA A 230 -18.70 -11.32 10.00
CA ALA A 230 -17.74 -12.37 9.66
C ALA A 230 -17.61 -13.33 10.85
N ASP A 231 -18.03 -14.59 10.68
CA ASP A 231 -18.20 -15.59 11.74
C ASP A 231 -18.90 -15.03 13.00
N GLY A 232 -20.06 -14.40 12.78
CA GLY A 232 -20.91 -13.85 13.84
C GLY A 232 -20.41 -12.56 14.50
N ARG A 233 -19.22 -12.05 14.16
CA ARG A 233 -18.72 -10.75 14.65
C ARG A 233 -19.05 -9.63 13.65
N THR A 234 -19.58 -8.51 14.13
CA THR A 234 -19.90 -7.35 13.27
C THR A 234 -18.64 -6.78 12.62
N THR A 235 -18.76 -6.41 11.34
CA THR A 235 -17.71 -5.74 10.55
C THR A 235 -17.82 -4.22 10.61
N GLY A 236 -18.89 -3.70 11.24
CA GLY A 236 -19.25 -2.27 11.26
C GLY A 236 -19.86 -1.75 9.94
N VAL A 237 -19.90 -2.55 8.88
CA VAL A 237 -20.42 -2.14 7.56
C VAL A 237 -21.94 -2.22 7.54
N ARG A 238 -22.60 -1.11 7.14
CA ARG A 238 -24.07 -0.96 7.12
C ARG A 238 -24.66 -0.64 5.74
N THR A 239 -23.87 -0.78 4.68
CA THR A 239 -24.27 -0.62 3.28
C THR A 239 -24.86 -1.91 2.71
N ARG A 240 -25.61 -1.81 1.60
CA ARG A 240 -26.14 -2.97 0.87
C ARG A 240 -25.05 -3.85 0.23
N THR A 241 -23.84 -3.33 0.12
CA THR A 241 -22.64 -4.02 -0.35
C THR A 241 -21.57 -4.08 0.74
N TYR A 242 -20.67 -5.05 0.63
CA TYR A 242 -19.52 -5.25 1.52
C TYR A 242 -18.36 -5.86 0.72
N VAL A 243 -17.14 -5.41 1.02
CA VAL A 243 -15.91 -5.92 0.40
C VAL A 243 -15.08 -6.59 1.51
N PRO A 244 -14.92 -7.92 1.51
CA PRO A 244 -14.11 -8.61 2.50
C PRO A 244 -12.66 -8.12 2.51
N LYS A 245 -12.09 -7.98 3.70
CA LYS A 245 -10.73 -7.53 3.96
C LYS A 245 -9.84 -8.73 4.29
N GLY A 246 -8.53 -8.52 4.39
CA GLY A 246 -7.59 -9.60 4.72
C GLY A 246 -7.85 -10.28 6.08
N ALA A 247 -8.44 -9.54 7.04
CA ALA A 247 -8.87 -10.07 8.34
C ALA A 247 -10.12 -10.95 8.27
N ASP A 248 -10.81 -11.00 7.13
CA ASP A 248 -12.05 -11.77 6.94
C ASP A 248 -11.79 -13.12 6.24
N ARG A 249 -10.54 -13.41 5.85
CA ARG A 249 -10.11 -14.69 5.28
C ARG A 249 -10.57 -15.88 6.12
N GLU A 250 -10.93 -16.95 5.43
CA GLU A 250 -11.41 -18.23 5.98
C GLU A 250 -12.73 -18.15 6.78
N LYS A 251 -13.21 -16.95 7.12
CA LYS A 251 -14.50 -16.74 7.77
C LYS A 251 -15.65 -16.84 6.77
N LYS A 252 -16.84 -17.17 7.26
CA LYS A 252 -18.10 -17.07 6.50
C LYS A 252 -18.75 -15.72 6.75
N ILE A 253 -19.29 -15.13 5.69
CA ILE A 253 -19.97 -13.84 5.75
C ILE A 253 -21.48 -14.04 5.87
N THR A 254 -22.12 -13.31 6.77
CA THR A 254 -23.58 -13.15 6.84
C THR A 254 -23.95 -11.67 6.88
N VAL A 255 -25.20 -11.37 6.55
CA VAL A 255 -25.75 -10.02 6.70
C VAL A 255 -27.11 -10.09 7.40
N LYS A 256 -27.30 -9.22 8.38
CA LYS A 256 -28.58 -8.95 9.03
C LYS A 256 -29.25 -7.79 8.28
N VAL A 257 -30.44 -8.02 7.76
CA VAL A 257 -31.30 -6.99 7.19
C VAL A 257 -32.40 -6.69 8.20
N GLN A 258 -32.54 -5.41 8.56
CA GLN A 258 -33.71 -4.92 9.29
C GLN A 258 -34.64 -4.22 8.31
N ALA A 259 -35.91 -4.61 8.31
CA ALA A 259 -36.97 -3.96 7.56
C ALA A 259 -37.82 -3.08 8.48
N ALA A 260 -38.25 -1.92 7.99
CA ALA A 260 -39.09 -0.98 8.73
C ALA A 260 -40.18 -0.35 7.87
N ARG A 261 -41.28 0.04 8.53
CA ARG A 261 -42.41 0.79 7.98
C ARG A 261 -43.05 1.59 9.11
N SER A 262 -43.51 2.81 8.83
CA SER A 262 -44.23 3.61 9.83
C SER A 262 -45.50 2.90 10.30
N GLY A 263 -45.76 2.89 11.61
CA GLY A 263 -46.87 2.15 12.23
C GLY A 263 -46.69 0.64 12.27
N PHE A 264 -45.48 0.12 12.02
CA PHE A 264 -45.15 -1.29 12.19
C PHE A 264 -43.91 -1.45 13.08
N THR A 265 -43.95 -2.42 13.98
CA THR A 265 -42.77 -2.88 14.72
C THR A 265 -41.73 -3.45 13.74
N PRO A 266 -40.50 -2.91 13.69
CA PRO A 266 -39.45 -3.37 12.77
C PRO A 266 -39.06 -4.83 13.02
N ALA A 267 -38.68 -5.53 11.95
CA ALA A 267 -38.25 -6.93 12.03
C ALA A 267 -36.90 -7.15 11.35
N THR A 268 -36.19 -8.20 11.76
CA THR A 268 -34.84 -8.49 11.26
C THR A 268 -34.72 -9.93 10.79
N GLN A 269 -33.96 -10.15 9.71
CA GLN A 269 -33.64 -11.47 9.20
C GLN A 269 -32.17 -11.54 8.81
N VAL A 270 -31.54 -12.69 9.02
CA VAL A 270 -30.13 -12.94 8.67
C VAL A 270 -30.06 -13.82 7.43
N SER A 271 -29.08 -13.56 6.57
CA SER A 271 -28.80 -14.40 5.39
C SER A 271 -28.30 -15.79 5.78
N ALA A 272 -28.36 -16.73 4.84
CA ALA A 272 -27.46 -17.87 4.88
C ALA A 272 -25.98 -17.40 4.87
N PRO A 273 -25.05 -18.15 5.49
CA PRO A 273 -23.63 -17.84 5.41
C PRO A 273 -23.07 -18.13 4.01
N THR A 274 -22.13 -17.30 3.56
CA THR A 274 -21.35 -17.59 2.34
C THR A 274 -20.44 -18.81 2.53
N ALA A 275 -19.85 -19.30 1.43
CA ALA A 275 -18.59 -20.03 1.52
C ALA A 275 -17.51 -19.17 2.22
N ALA A 276 -16.48 -19.82 2.77
CA ALA A 276 -15.38 -19.15 3.43
C ALA A 276 -14.66 -18.16 2.48
N VAL A 277 -14.27 -16.98 3.00
CA VAL A 277 -13.61 -15.95 2.19
C VAL A 277 -12.23 -16.44 1.74
N VAL A 278 -12.06 -16.62 0.43
CA VAL A 278 -10.77 -17.00 -0.16
C VAL A 278 -9.85 -15.78 -0.31
N PRO A 279 -8.52 -15.98 -0.46
CA PRO A 279 -7.62 -14.87 -0.74
C PRO A 279 -7.99 -14.13 -2.03
N GLY A 280 -7.73 -12.83 -2.06
CA GLY A 280 -7.77 -12.03 -3.29
C GLY A 280 -6.60 -12.39 -4.23
N THR A 281 -6.72 -12.01 -5.50
CA THR A 281 -5.68 -12.21 -6.53
C THR A 281 -5.22 -10.88 -7.09
N PHE A 282 -3.95 -10.79 -7.47
CA PHE A 282 -3.41 -9.65 -8.23
C PHE A 282 -3.56 -9.88 -9.74
N ALA A 283 -3.75 -8.79 -10.47
CA ALA A 283 -3.57 -8.70 -11.92
C ALA A 283 -2.34 -7.82 -12.21
N LEU A 284 -1.38 -8.33 -12.98
CA LEU A 284 -0.28 -7.53 -13.52
C LEU A 284 -0.85 -6.58 -14.59
N GLN A 285 -0.42 -5.32 -14.59
CA GLN A 285 -0.86 -4.29 -15.54
C GLN A 285 0.29 -3.83 -16.44
N ALA A 286 1.51 -3.71 -15.90
CA ALA A 286 2.75 -3.52 -16.67
C ALA A 286 3.86 -4.42 -16.11
N THR A 287 4.73 -4.93 -16.98
CA THR A 287 5.82 -5.83 -16.59
C THR A 287 6.92 -5.12 -15.80
N PRO A 288 7.60 -5.79 -14.85
CA PRO A 288 8.82 -5.27 -14.23
C PRO A 288 9.94 -5.02 -15.27
N THR A 289 10.90 -4.17 -14.93
CA THR A 289 12.13 -3.94 -15.72
C THR A 289 13.38 -4.06 -14.84
N VAL A 290 14.56 -4.01 -15.46
CA VAL A 290 15.85 -3.97 -14.76
C VAL A 290 16.69 -2.88 -15.39
N ASP A 291 17.21 -1.98 -14.55
CA ASP A 291 18.13 -0.92 -14.92
C ASP A 291 19.55 -1.24 -14.45
N GLY A 292 20.54 -0.58 -15.05
CA GLY A 292 21.96 -0.74 -14.74
C GLY A 292 22.76 -1.37 -15.88
N THR A 293 24.08 -1.31 -15.78
CA THR A 293 25.02 -1.94 -16.71
C THR A 293 25.43 -3.33 -16.23
N LEU A 294 25.87 -4.17 -17.15
CA LEU A 294 26.18 -5.58 -16.90
C LEU A 294 27.67 -5.83 -16.63
N PHE A 295 28.47 -4.82 -16.28
CA PHE A 295 29.87 -5.07 -15.95
C PHE A 295 30.01 -5.57 -14.52
N VAL A 296 31.06 -6.34 -14.25
CA VAL A 296 31.38 -6.76 -12.89
C VAL A 296 31.62 -5.55 -11.97
N ASP A 297 31.21 -5.70 -10.72
CA ASP A 297 31.11 -4.69 -9.66
C ASP A 297 30.04 -3.59 -9.87
N ASP A 298 29.35 -3.53 -11.03
CA ASP A 298 28.15 -2.69 -11.20
C ASP A 298 26.99 -3.17 -10.30
N VAL A 299 25.96 -2.32 -10.16
CA VAL A 299 24.71 -2.63 -9.47
C VAL A 299 23.54 -2.57 -10.44
N LEU A 300 22.83 -3.69 -10.57
CA LEU A 300 21.52 -3.72 -11.22
C LEU A 300 20.42 -3.35 -10.22
N THR A 301 19.39 -2.65 -10.70
CA THR A 301 18.21 -2.26 -9.91
C THR A 301 16.95 -2.77 -10.62
N ALA A 302 16.12 -3.53 -9.93
CA ALA A 302 14.88 -4.05 -10.49
C ALA A 302 13.70 -3.10 -10.21
N GLN A 303 13.05 -2.60 -11.26
CA GLN A 303 11.89 -1.74 -11.14
C GLN A 303 10.59 -2.55 -11.04
N PRO A 304 9.64 -2.18 -10.16
CA PRO A 304 8.41 -2.93 -10.00
C PRO A 304 7.49 -2.76 -11.21
N GLY A 305 6.94 -3.88 -11.69
CA GLY A 305 5.76 -3.82 -12.55
C GLY A 305 4.56 -3.25 -11.79
N THR A 306 3.56 -2.72 -12.51
CA THR A 306 2.33 -2.20 -11.89
C THR A 306 1.30 -3.32 -11.71
N TRP A 307 0.58 -3.30 -10.59
CA TRP A 307 -0.37 -4.36 -10.21
C TRP A 307 -1.70 -3.78 -9.73
N SER A 308 -2.79 -4.51 -9.98
CA SER A 308 -4.11 -4.22 -9.44
C SER A 308 -4.61 -5.40 -8.57
N PRO A 309 -5.04 -5.16 -7.32
CA PRO A 309 -4.86 -3.93 -6.57
C PRO A 309 -3.37 -3.69 -6.26
N GLU A 310 -3.03 -2.46 -5.87
CA GLU A 310 -1.66 -2.10 -5.53
C GLU A 310 -1.05 -3.01 -4.44
N PRO A 311 0.21 -3.49 -4.56
CA PRO A 311 0.85 -4.29 -3.52
C PRO A 311 1.19 -3.43 -2.30
N GLN A 312 1.18 -4.03 -1.10
CA GLN A 312 1.71 -3.39 0.12
C GLN A 312 3.22 -3.59 0.28
N ALA A 313 3.78 -4.61 -0.37
CA ALA A 313 5.20 -4.88 -0.39
C ALA A 313 5.59 -5.62 -1.67
N MET A 314 6.77 -5.29 -2.19
CA MET A 314 7.44 -6.05 -3.25
C MET A 314 8.58 -6.88 -2.65
N ALA A 315 8.92 -7.98 -3.31
CA ALA A 315 10.16 -8.69 -3.06
C ALA A 315 10.72 -9.26 -4.35
N TRP A 316 12.00 -9.59 -4.30
CA TRP A 316 12.80 -9.85 -5.47
C TRP A 316 13.43 -11.24 -5.39
N ARG A 317 13.51 -11.90 -6.53
CA ARG A 317 14.19 -13.19 -6.68
C ARG A 317 15.13 -13.05 -7.85
N TRP A 318 16.40 -12.79 -7.56
CA TRP A 318 17.46 -12.77 -8.56
C TRP A 318 17.96 -14.19 -8.83
N TYR A 319 18.45 -14.40 -10.04
CA TYR A 319 18.97 -15.67 -10.52
C TYR A 319 20.20 -15.44 -11.41
N ALA A 320 21.15 -16.36 -11.35
CA ALA A 320 22.27 -16.47 -12.28
C ALA A 320 22.22 -17.85 -12.94
N ASP A 321 22.18 -17.91 -14.27
CA ASP A 321 21.99 -19.14 -15.06
C ASP A 321 20.81 -19.99 -14.53
N GLY A 322 19.70 -19.34 -14.23
CA GLY A 322 18.50 -19.98 -13.65
C GLY A 322 18.59 -20.35 -12.16
N LYS A 323 19.79 -20.42 -11.55
CA LYS A 323 19.99 -20.71 -10.13
C LYS A 323 19.73 -19.47 -9.27
N ARG A 324 18.91 -19.61 -8.22
CA ARG A 324 18.53 -18.48 -7.34
C ARG A 324 19.73 -17.92 -6.56
N ILE A 325 19.91 -16.61 -6.62
CA ILE A 325 20.80 -15.83 -5.75
C ILE A 325 20.03 -15.55 -4.45
N VAL A 326 20.63 -15.85 -3.30
CA VAL A 326 20.06 -15.55 -1.97
C VAL A 326 20.50 -14.18 -1.48
N ASN A 327 19.75 -13.60 -0.54
CA ASN A 327 20.00 -12.31 0.12
C ASN A 327 20.03 -11.04 -0.78
N ALA A 328 19.93 -11.17 -2.11
CA ALA A 328 19.70 -10.05 -3.01
C ALA A 328 18.30 -9.42 -2.78
N THR A 329 18.22 -8.10 -2.87
CA THR A 329 17.01 -7.31 -2.62
C THR A 329 16.50 -6.70 -3.94
N GLU A 330 16.02 -5.46 -3.94
CA GLU A 330 15.71 -4.71 -5.16
C GLU A 330 16.93 -4.53 -6.06
N THR A 331 18.12 -4.47 -5.44
CA THR A 331 19.40 -4.34 -6.13
C THR A 331 20.21 -5.65 -6.08
N LEU A 332 21.08 -5.79 -7.08
CA LEU A 332 22.07 -6.86 -7.17
C LEU A 332 23.41 -6.29 -7.63
N THR A 333 24.42 -6.33 -6.76
CA THR A 333 25.82 -6.09 -7.15
C THR A 333 26.35 -7.27 -7.95
N LEU A 334 26.93 -7.00 -9.11
CA LEU A 334 27.45 -8.01 -10.04
C LEU A 334 28.84 -8.49 -9.62
N THR A 335 28.90 -9.34 -8.60
CA THR A 335 30.18 -9.81 -8.03
C THR A 335 31.03 -10.62 -9.01
N GLN A 336 32.31 -10.75 -8.68
CA GLN A 336 33.34 -11.48 -9.44
C GLN A 336 32.95 -12.91 -9.88
N ASP A 337 32.11 -13.61 -9.13
CA ASP A 337 31.70 -14.98 -9.47
C ASP A 337 30.44 -15.03 -10.35
N LEU A 338 29.85 -13.88 -10.70
CA LEU A 338 28.71 -13.78 -11.63
C LEU A 338 29.15 -13.53 -13.09
N VAL A 339 30.42 -13.23 -13.35
CA VAL A 339 30.96 -12.97 -14.70
C VAL A 339 30.69 -14.15 -15.64
N GLY A 340 30.16 -13.85 -16.84
CA GLY A 340 29.72 -14.83 -17.85
C GLY A 340 28.33 -15.45 -17.61
N ARG A 341 27.78 -15.35 -16.39
CA ARG A 341 26.45 -15.86 -16.04
C ARG A 341 25.36 -14.94 -16.54
N GLU A 342 24.23 -15.52 -16.95
CA GLU A 342 23.03 -14.77 -17.32
C GLU A 342 22.21 -14.39 -16.07
N ILE A 343 22.02 -13.10 -15.87
CA ILE A 343 21.25 -12.55 -14.76
C ILE A 343 19.80 -12.35 -15.15
N SER A 344 18.90 -12.78 -14.27
CA SER A 344 17.47 -12.53 -14.39
C SER A 344 16.81 -12.32 -13.02
N VAL A 345 15.68 -11.61 -13.00
CA VAL A 345 14.91 -11.32 -11.78
C VAL A 345 13.43 -11.65 -11.94
N VAL A 346 12.78 -12.01 -10.84
CA VAL A 346 11.32 -12.12 -10.72
C VAL A 346 10.85 -11.21 -9.59
N ALA A 347 9.98 -10.26 -9.91
CA ALA A 347 9.27 -9.43 -8.95
C ALA A 347 8.11 -10.21 -8.30
N VAL A 348 7.87 -10.02 -7.00
CA VAL A 348 6.84 -10.74 -6.23
C VAL A 348 6.00 -9.74 -5.44
N ALA A 349 4.73 -9.60 -5.80
CA ALA A 349 3.76 -8.71 -5.14
C ALA A 349 3.12 -9.38 -3.91
N ARG A 350 2.98 -8.63 -2.81
CA ARG A 350 2.31 -9.06 -1.58
C ARG A 350 1.36 -8.00 -1.02
N ARG A 351 0.23 -8.45 -0.46
CA ARG A 351 -0.76 -7.65 0.27
C ARG A 351 -1.49 -8.55 1.27
N ALA A 352 -1.77 -8.07 2.46
CA ALA A 352 -2.51 -8.83 3.47
C ALA A 352 -3.89 -9.24 2.93
N GLY A 353 -4.19 -10.55 3.00
CA GLY A 353 -5.42 -11.11 2.44
C GLY A 353 -5.36 -11.59 0.98
N TYR A 354 -4.24 -11.39 0.28
CA TYR A 354 -4.08 -11.77 -1.13
C TYR A 354 -3.11 -12.95 -1.27
N THR A 355 -3.33 -13.80 -2.28
CA THR A 355 -2.33 -14.75 -2.75
C THR A 355 -1.19 -13.96 -3.39
N ALA A 356 0.06 -14.20 -2.95
CA ALA A 356 1.23 -13.53 -3.52
C ALA A 356 1.39 -13.89 -5.01
N ALA A 357 1.54 -12.87 -5.86
CA ALA A 357 1.74 -13.04 -7.30
C ALA A 357 3.20 -12.81 -7.68
N SER A 358 3.67 -13.46 -8.74
CA SER A 358 5.02 -13.26 -9.30
C SER A 358 4.89 -12.76 -10.74
N GLY A 359 5.71 -11.79 -11.12
CA GLY A 359 5.78 -11.30 -12.50
C GLY A 359 6.46 -12.30 -13.43
N PRO A 360 6.52 -12.01 -14.74
CA PRO A 360 7.41 -12.75 -15.64
C PRO A 360 8.86 -12.62 -15.17
N ARG A 361 9.70 -13.58 -15.56
CA ARG A 361 11.15 -13.49 -15.40
C ARG A 361 11.69 -12.46 -16.39
N VAL A 362 12.29 -11.38 -15.88
CA VAL A 362 13.00 -10.40 -16.68
C VAL A 362 14.45 -10.85 -16.78
N VAL A 363 14.96 -11.03 -18.00
CA VAL A 363 16.37 -11.34 -18.26
C VAL A 363 17.09 -10.03 -18.53
N ALA A 364 18.13 -9.74 -17.73
CA ALA A 364 18.96 -8.56 -17.93
C ALA A 364 20.03 -8.83 -19.00
N GLY A 365 20.69 -9.99 -18.92
CA GLY A 365 21.73 -10.41 -19.86
C GLY A 365 22.91 -11.06 -19.14
N LYS A 366 24.03 -11.25 -19.84
CA LYS A 366 25.25 -11.85 -19.28
C LYS A 366 26.17 -10.80 -18.65
N VAL A 367 26.73 -11.10 -17.47
CA VAL A 367 27.71 -10.23 -16.82
C VAL A 367 29.02 -10.22 -17.62
N MET A 368 29.55 -9.04 -17.90
CA MET A 368 30.75 -8.77 -18.67
C MET A 368 31.95 -8.46 -17.77
N VAL A 369 33.16 -8.63 -18.31
CA VAL A 369 34.41 -8.21 -17.65
C VAL A 369 34.52 -6.69 -17.58
N GLY A 370 35.03 -6.17 -16.47
CA GLY A 370 35.17 -4.72 -16.25
C GLY A 370 36.41 -4.13 -16.92
N THR A 371 36.47 -2.81 -16.98
CA THR A 371 37.64 -2.04 -17.44
C THR A 371 38.37 -1.43 -16.25
N ILE A 372 39.71 -1.40 -16.32
CA ILE A 372 40.52 -0.62 -15.39
C ILE A 372 40.74 0.76 -16.03
N GLU A 373 40.38 1.82 -15.32
CA GLU A 373 40.54 3.20 -15.79
C GLU A 373 41.53 3.95 -14.91
N THR A 374 42.31 4.87 -15.49
CA THR A 374 43.31 5.67 -14.78
C THR A 374 42.95 7.16 -14.85
N SER A 375 42.56 7.75 -13.72
CA SER A 375 42.24 9.18 -13.59
C SER A 375 43.46 10.04 -13.28
N ARG A 376 44.56 9.44 -12.77
CA ARG A 376 45.87 10.11 -12.63
C ARG A 376 46.98 9.16 -13.06
N ALA A 377 47.78 9.55 -14.04
CA ALA A 377 48.90 8.76 -14.54
C ALA A 377 49.99 8.51 -13.48
N PHE A 378 50.66 7.35 -13.61
CA PHE A 378 51.91 7.04 -12.91
C PHE A 378 53.02 8.01 -13.30
N ALA A 379 54.03 8.19 -12.45
CA ALA A 379 55.19 9.01 -12.76
C ALA A 379 56.47 8.43 -12.15
N VAL A 380 57.62 8.73 -12.76
CA VAL A 380 58.94 8.42 -12.20
C VAL A 380 59.46 9.63 -11.43
N LEU A 381 59.76 9.44 -10.14
CA LEU A 381 60.39 10.42 -9.26
C LEU A 381 61.86 10.06 -9.01
N GLY A 382 62.65 11.03 -8.53
CA GLY A 382 64.05 10.83 -8.15
C GLY A 382 65.02 11.67 -9.00
N ARG A 383 66.30 11.69 -8.59
CA ARG A 383 67.36 12.35 -9.36
C ARG A 383 67.85 11.41 -10.46
N ARG A 384 67.88 11.90 -11.70
CA ARG A 384 68.48 11.21 -12.87
C ARG A 384 70.01 11.24 -12.83
N THR A 385 70.62 10.72 -11.76
CA THR A 385 72.08 10.65 -11.63
C THR A 385 72.48 9.24 -11.23
N ILE A 386 73.52 8.70 -11.85
CA ILE A 386 74.08 7.39 -11.50
C ILE A 386 74.26 7.19 -9.99
N GLY A 387 73.87 6.02 -9.49
CA GLY A 387 73.90 5.62 -8.08
C GLY A 387 72.71 6.08 -7.23
N GLU A 388 71.91 7.04 -7.71
CA GLU A 388 70.64 7.46 -7.08
C GLU A 388 69.52 6.44 -7.37
N THR A 389 68.43 6.51 -6.60
CA THR A 389 67.24 5.68 -6.79
C THR A 389 66.11 6.49 -7.41
N LEU A 390 65.48 5.92 -8.44
CA LEU A 390 64.20 6.34 -9.00
C LEU A 390 63.06 5.58 -8.31
N THR A 391 61.92 6.25 -8.12
CA THR A 391 60.75 5.69 -7.43
C THR A 391 59.50 5.92 -8.27
N VAL A 392 58.66 4.89 -8.42
CA VAL A 392 57.34 5.03 -9.05
C VAL A 392 56.38 5.74 -8.10
N ARG A 393 55.84 6.88 -8.53
CA ARG A 393 54.66 7.48 -7.92
C ARG A 393 53.42 6.78 -8.46
N SER A 394 52.63 6.19 -7.58
CA SER A 394 51.37 5.54 -7.95
C SER A 394 50.40 6.52 -8.62
N GLY A 395 49.67 6.01 -9.61
CA GLY A 395 48.56 6.70 -10.25
C GLY A 395 47.36 6.87 -9.32
N VAL A 396 46.20 7.13 -9.91
CA VAL A 396 44.87 6.89 -9.33
C VAL A 396 44.10 6.14 -10.40
N PHE A 397 43.51 5.01 -10.04
CA PHE A 397 42.82 4.12 -10.94
C PHE A 397 41.61 3.49 -10.26
N THR A 398 40.64 3.11 -11.08
CA THR A 398 39.40 2.44 -10.67
C THR A 398 39.33 1.09 -11.39
N PRO A 399 39.01 -0.02 -10.71
CA PRO A 399 38.81 -0.15 -9.27
C PRO A 399 40.14 -0.08 -8.49
N ALA A 400 40.11 0.47 -7.28
CA ALA A 400 41.32 0.84 -6.52
C ALA A 400 42.10 -0.35 -5.93
N ASP A 401 41.52 -1.54 -5.94
CA ASP A 401 42.12 -2.81 -5.53
C ASP A 401 42.79 -3.58 -6.70
N ALA A 402 42.89 -2.98 -7.90
CA ALA A 402 43.69 -3.53 -8.97
C ALA A 402 45.19 -3.56 -8.61
N THR A 403 45.85 -4.68 -8.91
CA THR A 403 47.24 -4.95 -8.53
C THR A 403 48.21 -4.41 -9.57
N PRO A 404 49.14 -3.50 -9.21
CA PRO A 404 50.20 -3.05 -10.09
C PRO A 404 51.38 -4.04 -10.12
N SER A 405 51.94 -4.24 -11.31
CA SER A 405 53.23 -4.90 -11.54
C SER A 405 54.13 -3.96 -12.35
N TYR A 406 55.44 -4.01 -12.13
CA TYR A 406 56.41 -3.08 -12.70
C TYR A 406 57.46 -3.81 -13.56
N GLN A 407 57.91 -3.15 -14.61
CA GLN A 407 59.11 -3.52 -15.37
C GLN A 407 59.84 -2.23 -15.74
N TRP A 408 61.05 -2.02 -15.26
CA TRP A 408 61.88 -0.88 -15.67
C TRP A 408 62.51 -1.14 -17.03
N LEU A 409 62.68 -0.09 -17.83
CA LEU A 409 63.22 -0.16 -19.19
C LEU A 409 64.33 0.88 -19.38
N ARG A 410 65.35 0.50 -20.15
CA ARG A 410 66.45 1.33 -20.64
C ARG A 410 66.26 1.55 -22.13
N ASP A 411 66.02 2.79 -22.53
CA ASP A 411 65.71 3.17 -23.92
C ASP A 411 64.61 2.32 -24.59
N GLY A 412 63.66 1.85 -23.80
CA GLY A 412 62.53 1.00 -24.23
C GLY A 412 62.78 -0.51 -24.13
N VAL A 413 63.98 -0.96 -23.78
CA VAL A 413 64.31 -2.39 -23.58
C VAL A 413 64.17 -2.77 -22.10
N PRO A 414 63.48 -3.86 -21.73
CA PRO A 414 63.36 -4.33 -20.35
C PRO A 414 64.72 -4.56 -19.67
N ILE A 415 64.85 -4.08 -18.43
CA ILE A 415 66.02 -4.32 -17.58
C ILE A 415 65.74 -5.58 -16.74
N GLU A 416 66.59 -6.60 -16.87
CA GLU A 416 66.41 -7.88 -16.18
C GLU A 416 66.34 -7.72 -14.65
N GLY A 417 65.39 -8.42 -14.01
CA GLY A 417 65.16 -8.38 -12.56
C GLY A 417 64.60 -7.05 -12.01
N ALA A 418 64.52 -5.98 -12.82
CA ALA A 418 64.07 -4.66 -12.39
C ALA A 418 62.53 -4.56 -12.36
N VAL A 419 61.91 -5.24 -11.38
CA VAL A 419 60.44 -5.35 -11.22
C VAL A 419 59.90 -4.69 -9.94
N ALA A 420 60.75 -4.02 -9.16
CA ALA A 420 60.37 -3.30 -7.95
C ALA A 420 59.77 -1.92 -8.26
N PRO A 421 58.98 -1.32 -7.33
CA PRO A 421 58.51 0.08 -7.45
C PRO A 421 59.64 1.12 -7.33
N THR A 422 60.89 0.68 -7.16
CA THR A 422 62.10 1.50 -7.15
C THR A 422 63.18 0.88 -8.03
N TYR A 423 64.03 1.71 -8.61
CA TYR A 423 65.17 1.27 -9.42
C TYR A 423 66.40 2.14 -9.14
N ARG A 424 67.53 1.51 -8.86
CA ARG A 424 68.79 2.22 -8.59
C ARG A 424 69.63 2.28 -9.86
N LEU A 425 70.01 3.49 -10.25
CA LEU A 425 70.71 3.76 -11.50
C LEU A 425 72.13 3.20 -11.48
N GLY A 426 72.42 2.29 -12.41
CA GLY A 426 73.72 1.66 -12.63
C GLY A 426 74.58 2.38 -13.66
N ASP A 427 75.71 1.77 -14.02
CA ASP A 427 76.69 2.33 -14.95
C ASP A 427 76.17 2.34 -16.39
N ASP A 428 75.49 1.25 -16.80
CA ASP A 428 74.90 1.08 -18.14
C ASP A 428 73.72 2.03 -18.40
N ASP A 429 73.15 2.66 -17.38
CA ASP A 429 72.04 3.59 -17.55
C ASP A 429 72.50 4.99 -18.01
N VAL A 430 73.78 5.30 -17.89
CA VAL A 430 74.31 6.64 -18.21
C VAL A 430 74.08 6.96 -19.69
N ALA A 431 73.62 8.19 -19.96
CA ALA A 431 73.12 8.64 -21.25
C ALA A 431 71.81 7.99 -21.76
N SER A 432 71.40 6.84 -21.23
CA SER A 432 70.08 6.24 -21.51
C SER A 432 68.92 6.99 -20.87
N ARG A 433 67.75 6.91 -21.49
CA ARG A 433 66.47 7.32 -20.91
C ARG A 433 65.83 6.12 -20.20
N ILE A 434 65.38 6.34 -18.96
CA ILE A 434 64.75 5.31 -18.16
C ILE A 434 63.23 5.49 -18.17
N SER A 435 62.50 4.39 -18.26
CA SER A 435 61.06 4.36 -18.07
C SER A 435 60.66 3.16 -17.21
N VAL A 436 59.41 3.14 -16.79
CA VAL A 436 58.77 2.00 -16.13
C VAL A 436 57.46 1.71 -16.82
N GLN A 437 57.27 0.47 -17.23
CA GLN A 437 55.97 -0.07 -17.63
C GLN A 437 55.27 -0.55 -16.36
N VAL A 438 54.01 -0.13 -16.20
CA VAL A 438 53.14 -0.50 -15.09
C VAL A 438 51.95 -1.24 -15.69
N ASN A 439 51.78 -2.51 -15.32
CA ASN A 439 50.65 -3.32 -15.75
C ASN A 439 49.72 -3.54 -14.55
N LEU A 440 48.49 -3.05 -14.65
CA LEU A 440 47.41 -3.20 -13.68
C LEU A 440 46.57 -4.42 -14.03
N THR A 441 46.40 -5.34 -13.07
CA THR A 441 45.58 -6.54 -13.23
C THR A 441 44.57 -6.68 -12.10
N ARG A 442 43.38 -7.21 -12.42
CA ARG A 442 42.38 -7.63 -11.44
C ARG A 442 41.57 -8.80 -12.02
N LYS A 443 41.10 -9.72 -11.16
CA LYS A 443 40.24 -10.84 -11.58
C LYS A 443 39.05 -10.28 -12.37
N ASN A 444 38.75 -10.88 -13.53
CA ASN A 444 37.67 -10.48 -14.44
C ASN A 444 37.68 -9.01 -14.92
N TYR A 445 38.84 -8.36 -14.96
CA TYR A 445 38.99 -7.06 -15.62
C TYR A 445 39.94 -7.18 -16.81
N VAL A 446 39.73 -6.34 -17.82
CA VAL A 446 40.71 -6.13 -18.89
C VAL A 446 41.95 -5.47 -18.28
N PRO A 447 43.15 -6.07 -18.38
CA PRO A 447 44.39 -5.47 -17.87
C PRO A 447 44.72 -4.14 -18.55
N LEU A 448 45.31 -3.21 -17.79
CA LEU A 448 45.73 -1.90 -18.31
C LEU A 448 47.24 -1.74 -18.15
N SER A 449 47.95 -1.57 -19.28
CA SER A 449 49.37 -1.23 -19.32
C SER A 449 49.55 0.28 -19.52
N SER A 450 50.43 0.91 -18.73
CA SER A 450 50.83 2.31 -18.83
C SER A 450 52.35 2.43 -18.73
N THR A 451 52.96 3.46 -19.34
CA THR A 451 54.40 3.68 -19.28
C THR A 451 54.71 5.09 -18.78
N ALA A 452 55.48 5.18 -17.69
CA ALA A 452 55.97 6.44 -17.14
C ALA A 452 57.47 6.60 -17.45
N THR A 453 57.87 7.74 -18.01
CA THR A 453 59.21 7.96 -18.55
C THR A 453 59.90 9.14 -17.88
N THR A 454 61.21 9.05 -17.64
CA THR A 454 61.98 10.14 -17.06
C THR A 454 62.08 11.35 -18.00
N ASN A 455 62.16 12.57 -17.43
CA ASN A 455 62.24 13.83 -18.19
C ASN A 455 63.62 14.10 -18.83
N GLY A 456 64.25 13.07 -19.38
CA GLY A 456 65.58 13.09 -19.99
C GLY A 456 66.47 11.92 -19.55
N PRO A 457 67.70 11.85 -20.07
CA PRO A 457 68.63 10.74 -19.80
C PRO A 457 69.24 10.80 -18.39
N VAL A 458 69.84 9.69 -17.97
CA VAL A 458 70.63 9.61 -16.72
C VAL A 458 71.96 10.32 -16.90
N ARG A 459 72.32 11.09 -15.87
CA ARG A 459 73.54 11.89 -15.81
C ARG A 459 74.61 11.22 -14.96
N SER A 460 75.87 11.57 -15.25
CA SER A 460 77.01 11.19 -14.43
C SER A 460 77.71 12.41 -13.85
N ARG A 461 78.38 12.27 -12.70
CA ARG A 461 79.12 13.35 -12.06
C ARG A 461 80.53 13.41 -12.64
N ALA A 462 80.98 14.60 -13.07
CA ALA A 462 82.37 14.80 -13.50
C ALA A 462 83.32 14.69 -12.30
N TRP A 463 84.38 13.91 -12.48
CA TRP A 463 85.55 13.89 -11.63
C TRP A 463 86.70 14.56 -12.38
N ILE A 464 87.21 15.69 -11.86
CA ILE A 464 88.29 16.44 -12.48
C ILE A 464 89.58 16.22 -11.69
N GLN A 465 90.55 15.54 -12.29
CA GLN A 465 91.92 15.46 -11.82
C GLN A 465 92.76 16.55 -12.51
N VAL A 466 93.55 17.28 -11.73
CA VAL A 466 94.39 18.39 -12.24
C VAL A 466 95.84 18.16 -11.81
N GLY A 467 96.71 17.89 -12.78
CA GLY A 467 98.15 17.87 -12.58
C GLY A 467 98.75 19.21 -12.95
N ALA A 468 99.34 19.92 -11.98
CA ALA A 468 99.91 21.25 -12.19
C ALA A 468 101.42 21.24 -11.87
N ALA A 469 102.25 21.71 -12.80
CA ALA A 469 103.71 21.67 -12.72
C ALA A 469 104.34 22.90 -13.39
N SER A 470 105.64 23.13 -13.18
CA SER A 470 106.39 24.19 -13.86
C SER A 470 107.64 23.65 -14.55
N ARG A 471 107.96 24.18 -15.74
CA ARG A 471 109.20 23.90 -16.46
C ARG A 471 109.58 25.11 -17.32
N GLY A 472 110.77 25.70 -17.08
CA GLY A 472 111.32 26.81 -17.86
C GLY A 472 110.44 28.07 -17.88
N GLY A 473 110.11 28.63 -16.71
CA GLY A 473 109.28 29.82 -16.57
C GLY A 473 107.81 29.67 -17.02
N LYS A 474 107.36 28.44 -17.29
CA LYS A 474 106.00 28.14 -17.76
C LYS A 474 105.26 27.26 -16.76
N ALA A 475 104.05 27.67 -16.41
CA ALA A 475 103.06 26.82 -15.76
C ALA A 475 102.47 25.84 -16.79
N ILE A 476 102.44 24.56 -16.43
CA ILE A 476 101.85 23.46 -17.19
C ILE A 476 100.68 22.94 -16.37
N VAL A 477 99.48 22.91 -16.96
CA VAL A 477 98.28 22.36 -16.33
C VAL A 477 97.71 21.28 -17.24
N ASN A 478 97.80 20.04 -16.76
CA ASN A 478 97.16 18.87 -17.35
C ASN A 478 95.84 18.61 -16.62
N VAL A 479 94.80 18.30 -17.36
CA VAL A 479 93.44 18.05 -16.88
C VAL A 479 93.00 16.70 -17.41
N ASP A 480 92.45 15.88 -16.53
CA ASP A 480 91.72 14.66 -16.86
C ASP A 480 90.31 14.79 -16.27
N VAL A 481 89.29 14.60 -17.10
CA VAL A 481 87.87 14.64 -16.74
C VAL A 481 87.29 13.27 -17.02
N THR A 482 86.97 12.55 -15.96
CA THR A 482 86.29 11.25 -16.02
C THR A 482 84.86 11.35 -15.49
N ALA A 483 84.01 10.41 -15.87
CA ALA A 483 82.66 10.28 -15.32
C ALA A 483 82.30 8.79 -15.29
N ARG A 484 81.72 8.31 -14.18
CA ARG A 484 81.32 6.90 -14.05
C ARG A 484 80.25 6.56 -15.10
N GLY A 485 80.35 5.40 -15.76
CA GLY A 485 79.48 5.03 -16.89
C GLY A 485 79.66 5.87 -18.17
N MET A 486 80.71 6.71 -18.29
CA MET A 486 80.97 7.47 -19.51
C MET A 486 82.47 7.65 -19.78
N ALA A 487 82.96 6.97 -20.82
CA ALA A 487 84.32 7.12 -21.33
C ALA A 487 84.33 7.17 -22.87
N PRO A 488 85.02 8.13 -23.50
CA PRO A 488 85.63 9.33 -22.91
C PRO A 488 84.59 10.40 -22.56
N VAL A 489 84.90 11.31 -21.62
CA VAL A 489 84.09 12.50 -21.39
C VAL A 489 84.38 13.55 -22.47
N THR A 490 83.36 13.89 -23.26
CA THR A 490 83.45 14.91 -24.30
C THR A 490 83.05 16.30 -23.77
N GLY A 491 83.59 17.36 -24.37
CA GLY A 491 83.21 18.74 -24.06
C GLY A 491 84.40 19.68 -23.98
N ARG A 492 84.28 20.74 -23.18
CA ARG A 492 85.31 21.78 -23.03
C ARG A 492 85.61 22.07 -21.56
N VAL A 493 86.86 22.37 -21.25
CA VAL A 493 87.32 22.86 -19.95
C VAL A 493 87.81 24.30 -20.08
N ARG A 494 87.45 25.16 -19.11
CA ARG A 494 87.97 26.52 -18.95
C ARG A 494 89.02 26.49 -17.84
N ILE A 495 90.27 26.74 -18.21
CA ILE A 495 91.44 26.69 -17.33
C ILE A 495 91.90 28.13 -17.06
N GLY A 496 91.91 28.53 -15.80
CA GLY A 496 92.42 29.81 -15.31
C GLY A 496 93.73 29.62 -14.52
N ILE A 497 94.67 30.55 -14.69
CA ILE A 497 95.96 30.60 -13.97
C ILE A 497 96.23 32.07 -13.63
N GLY A 498 95.91 32.47 -12.39
CA GLY A 498 95.79 33.89 -12.04
C GLY A 498 94.70 34.59 -12.86
N SER A 499 95.01 35.76 -13.43
CA SER A 499 94.12 36.52 -14.31
C SER A 499 93.96 35.92 -15.72
N TRP A 500 94.87 35.05 -16.15
CA TRP A 500 94.81 34.43 -17.47
C TRP A 500 93.82 33.28 -17.53
N MET A 501 93.16 33.12 -18.67
CA MET A 501 92.17 32.07 -18.86
C MET A 501 92.10 31.58 -20.31
N ARG A 502 91.93 30.27 -20.52
CA ARG A 502 91.71 29.67 -21.84
C ARG A 502 90.68 28.54 -21.76
N THR A 503 89.80 28.48 -22.77
CA THR A 503 88.92 27.32 -22.98
C THR A 503 89.60 26.34 -23.95
N VAL A 504 89.58 25.05 -23.62
CA VAL A 504 90.21 23.96 -24.39
C VAL A 504 89.20 22.83 -24.53
N THR A 505 89.13 22.24 -25.72
CA THR A 505 88.31 21.04 -25.99
C THR A 505 89.01 19.80 -25.42
N LEU A 506 88.25 18.91 -24.77
CA LEU A 506 88.77 17.65 -24.29
C LEU A 506 89.00 16.69 -25.47
N VAL A 507 90.14 16.00 -25.45
CA VAL A 507 90.45 14.84 -26.31
C VAL A 507 90.63 13.66 -25.37
N ASP A 508 89.82 12.61 -25.54
CA ASP A 508 89.79 11.42 -24.67
C ASP A 508 89.69 11.74 -23.16
N GLY A 509 88.81 12.70 -22.82
CA GLY A 509 88.63 13.20 -21.45
C GLY A 509 89.72 14.17 -20.97
N LYS A 510 90.76 14.43 -21.77
CA LYS A 510 91.98 15.13 -21.34
C LYS A 510 92.19 16.48 -22.04
N ALA A 511 92.87 17.40 -21.36
CA ALA A 511 93.37 18.65 -21.92
C ALA A 511 94.69 19.08 -21.27
N SER A 512 95.50 19.86 -21.98
CA SER A 512 96.77 20.41 -21.47
C SER A 512 96.97 21.85 -21.94
N VAL A 513 97.42 22.72 -21.04
CA VAL A 513 97.88 24.08 -21.38
C VAL A 513 99.27 24.34 -20.80
N LYS A 514 100.04 25.15 -21.52
CA LYS A 514 101.35 25.66 -21.10
C LYS A 514 101.36 27.18 -21.29
N VAL A 515 101.69 27.93 -20.25
CA VAL A 515 101.68 29.41 -20.29
C VAL A 515 102.85 29.99 -19.48
N ALA A 516 103.48 31.04 -20.00
CA ALA A 516 104.53 31.76 -19.28
C ALA A 516 103.97 32.48 -18.05
N ARG A 517 104.73 32.48 -16.96
CA ARG A 517 104.41 33.14 -15.68
C ARG A 517 105.70 33.63 -15.03
N THR A 518 105.63 34.73 -14.29
CA THR A 518 106.73 35.10 -13.39
C THR A 518 106.85 34.08 -12.25
N PRO A 519 108.05 33.91 -11.66
CA PRO A 519 108.24 33.03 -10.50
C PRO A 519 107.29 33.38 -9.36
N GLY A 520 106.72 32.36 -8.71
CA GLY A 520 105.68 32.54 -7.69
C GLY A 520 104.68 31.40 -7.63
N VAL A 521 103.75 31.46 -6.68
CA VAL A 521 102.64 30.50 -6.54
C VAL A 521 101.39 31.08 -7.21
N TRP A 522 100.82 30.34 -8.15
CA TRP A 522 99.67 30.76 -8.94
C TRP A 522 98.46 29.87 -8.66
N ASN A 523 97.31 30.47 -8.39
CA ASN A 523 96.04 29.75 -8.30
C ASN A 523 95.64 29.22 -9.68
N VAL A 524 95.31 27.93 -9.73
CA VAL A 524 94.82 27.22 -10.91
C VAL A 524 93.36 26.86 -10.68
N ALA A 525 92.48 27.23 -11.61
CA ALA A 525 91.06 26.88 -11.58
C ALA A 525 90.67 26.18 -12.88
N VAL A 526 90.14 24.97 -12.79
CA VAL A 526 89.71 24.15 -13.93
C VAL A 526 88.22 23.91 -13.82
N ARG A 527 87.44 24.52 -14.71
CA ARG A 527 85.99 24.31 -14.80
C ARG A 527 85.66 23.49 -16.04
N PHE A 528 85.16 22.28 -15.86
CA PHE A 528 84.47 21.57 -16.93
C PHE A 528 83.15 22.30 -17.23
N LEU A 529 82.94 22.64 -18.50
CA LEU A 529 81.80 23.45 -18.95
C LEU A 529 80.50 22.64 -19.11
N GLY A 530 80.54 21.34 -18.82
CA GLY A 530 79.41 20.44 -18.94
C GLY A 530 79.17 19.96 -20.37
N ASN A 531 78.37 18.90 -20.47
CA ASN A 531 77.71 18.44 -21.69
C ASN A 531 76.27 18.01 -21.33
N ALA A 532 75.54 17.35 -22.23
CA ALA A 532 74.15 16.94 -21.99
C ALA A 532 73.98 15.95 -20.80
N ILE A 533 75.00 15.12 -20.56
CA ILE A 533 74.99 13.98 -19.64
C ILE A 533 75.83 14.25 -18.38
N VAL A 534 76.93 14.97 -18.51
CA VAL A 534 77.85 15.30 -17.42
C VAL A 534 77.73 16.79 -17.11
N PRO A 535 77.19 17.21 -15.94
CA PRO A 535 77.08 18.61 -15.58
C PRO A 535 78.43 19.32 -15.43
N THR A 536 78.38 20.65 -15.29
CA THR A 536 79.56 21.46 -14.94
C THR A 536 80.19 21.01 -13.63
N ALA A 537 81.52 21.09 -13.55
CA ALA A 537 82.27 20.83 -12.33
C ALA A 537 83.48 21.78 -12.26
N LEU A 538 83.95 22.05 -11.03
CA LEU A 538 85.09 22.93 -10.76
C LEU A 538 86.09 22.20 -9.86
N ARG A 539 87.37 22.28 -10.23
CA ARG A 539 88.49 21.89 -9.37
C ARG A 539 89.49 23.03 -9.32
N THR A 540 90.00 23.32 -8.12
CA THR A 540 91.08 24.28 -7.91
C THR A 540 92.33 23.57 -7.39
N THR A 541 93.49 24.15 -7.67
CA THR A 541 94.80 23.75 -7.13
C THR A 541 95.76 24.95 -7.26
N THR A 542 97.05 24.78 -6.98
CA THR A 542 98.07 25.80 -7.22
C THR A 542 99.21 25.25 -8.07
N VAL A 543 99.99 26.14 -8.68
CA VAL A 543 101.25 25.81 -9.37
C VAL A 543 102.34 26.77 -8.93
N ARG A 544 103.47 26.23 -8.47
CA ARG A 544 104.65 27.02 -8.13
C ARG A 544 105.57 27.07 -9.35
N VAL A 545 105.70 28.26 -9.92
CA VAL A 545 106.63 28.56 -11.00
C VAL A 545 107.96 28.98 -10.37
N ARG A 546 109.04 28.36 -10.86
CA ARG A 546 110.44 28.64 -10.51
C ARG A 546 111.07 29.35 -11.70
#